data_AF-A0A2D0L063-F1
#
_entry.id   AF-A0A2D0L063-F1
#
_cell.length_a   1.000
_cell.length_b   1.000
_cell.length_c   1.000
_cell.angle_alpha   90.00
_cell.angle_beta   90.00
_cell.angle_gamma   90.00
#
_symmetry.space_group_name_H-M   'P 1'
#
loop_
_entity.id
_entity.type
_entity.pdbx_description
1 polymer ?
#
loop_
_entity_poly.entity_id
_entity_poly.type
_entity_poly.pdbx_seq_one_letter_code
_entity_poly.pdbx_strand_id
1 'polypeptide(L)'
;MQHILSTNIAILGERLVKGYRYSIDIHQFRVKALSGKESPTTSGIHQDGQEWIFMHFIQGNNIAPVISEVHVSSDEAPPLLQTAMTQFLETLAIDDKQLYHRASNVRQISPTSEAFRDLLLVTFRQSPE
;
A
#
# COMPACT_ATOMS: atom_id res chain seq x y z
N MET A 1 5.57 16.26 0.68
CA MET A 1 4.16 15.89 0.97
C MET A 1 3.19 16.55 -0.01
N GLN A 2 3.10 17.88 -0.08
CA GLN A 2 2.15 18.58 -0.98
C GLN A 2 2.20 18.11 -2.44
N HIS A 3 3.41 17.85 -2.98
CA HIS A 3 3.56 17.38 -4.36
C HIS A 3 3.06 15.95 -4.55
N ILE A 4 3.22 15.08 -3.56
CA ILE A 4 2.68 13.71 -3.59
C ILE A 4 1.16 13.78 -3.67
N LEU A 5 0.54 14.55 -2.76
CA LEU A 5 -0.90 14.71 -2.73
C LEU A 5 -1.45 15.32 -4.04
N SER A 6 -0.83 16.40 -4.53
CA SER A 6 -1.23 17.02 -5.80
C SER A 6 -1.10 16.04 -6.98
N THR A 7 -0.07 15.19 -6.96
CA THR A 7 0.14 14.17 -8.00
C THR A 7 -0.91 13.07 -7.90
N ASN A 8 -1.22 12.57 -6.70
CA ASN A 8 -2.27 11.57 -6.51
C ASN A 8 -3.63 12.09 -7.00
N ILE A 9 -3.99 13.33 -6.63
CA ILE A 9 -5.22 13.99 -7.09
C ILE A 9 -5.23 14.10 -8.62
N ALA A 10 -4.11 14.51 -9.23
CA ALA A 10 -4.01 14.62 -10.68
C ALA A 10 -4.14 13.27 -11.40
N ILE A 11 -3.58 12.19 -10.84
CA ILE A 11 -3.70 10.82 -11.36
C ILE A 11 -5.17 10.35 -11.33
N LEU A 12 -5.89 10.64 -10.25
CA LEU A 12 -7.30 10.28 -10.15
C LEU A 12 -8.14 11.07 -11.18
N GLY A 13 -7.89 12.37 -11.32
CA GLY A 13 -8.52 13.19 -12.34
C GLY A 13 -10.05 13.10 -12.28
N GLU A 14 -10.68 12.69 -13.38
CA GLU A 14 -12.14 12.55 -13.50
C GLU A 14 -12.73 11.42 -12.63
N ARG A 15 -11.89 10.55 -12.06
CA ARG A 15 -12.33 9.51 -11.10
C ARG A 15 -12.74 10.12 -9.76
N LEU A 16 -12.31 11.34 -9.45
CA LEU A 16 -12.87 12.15 -8.36
C LEU A 16 -14.08 12.91 -8.90
N VAL A 17 -15.28 12.43 -8.54
CA VAL A 17 -16.53 12.96 -9.09
C VAL A 17 -16.81 14.35 -8.53
N LYS A 18 -17.03 15.31 -9.41
CA LYS A 18 -17.38 16.69 -9.04
C LYS A 18 -18.70 16.72 -8.26
N GLY A 19 -18.76 17.58 -7.25
CA GLY A 19 -19.93 17.71 -6.37
C GLY A 19 -19.81 16.90 -5.08
N TYR A 20 -19.00 15.84 -5.06
CA TYR A 20 -18.73 15.09 -3.84
C TYR A 20 -17.59 15.68 -3.01
N ARG A 21 -17.65 15.40 -1.70
CA ARG A 21 -16.54 15.64 -0.78
C ARG A 21 -15.76 14.35 -0.57
N TYR A 22 -14.45 14.48 -0.56
CA TYR A 22 -13.53 13.38 -0.28
C TYR A 22 -12.74 13.68 0.99
N SER A 23 -12.70 12.69 1.88
CA SER A 23 -11.73 12.65 2.98
C SER A 23 -10.44 12.05 2.46
N ILE A 24 -9.31 12.64 2.85
CA ILE A 24 -7.97 12.16 2.47
C ILE A 24 -7.22 11.80 3.74
N ASP A 25 -6.96 10.52 3.92
CA ASP A 25 -6.22 10.01 5.08
C ASP A 25 -4.79 9.66 4.68
N ILE A 26 -3.82 10.12 5.46
CA ILE A 26 -2.40 9.95 5.20
C ILE A 26 -1.77 9.16 6.34
N HIS A 27 -1.27 7.96 6.03
CA HIS A 27 -0.66 7.06 6.99
C HIS A 27 0.81 6.86 6.66
N GLN A 28 1.70 7.37 7.51
CA GLN A 28 3.12 7.05 7.45
C GLN A 28 3.42 5.99 8.51
N PHE A 29 3.99 4.87 8.11
CA PHE A 29 4.28 3.79 9.04
C PHE A 29 5.52 2.99 8.65
N ARG A 30 6.04 2.28 9.65
CA ARG A 30 7.16 1.36 9.57
C ARG A 30 6.71 -0.02 10.04
N VAL A 31 6.89 -1.03 9.20
CA VAL A 31 6.76 -2.44 9.61
C VAL A 31 8.15 -2.96 9.95
N LYS A 32 8.34 -3.47 11.18
CA LYS A 32 9.63 -3.97 11.67
C LYS A 32 9.58 -5.49 11.83
N ALA A 33 10.66 -6.17 11.46
CA ALA A 33 10.91 -7.58 11.77
C ALA A 33 12.09 -7.69 12.72
N LEU A 34 11.96 -8.50 13.78
CA LEU A 34 12.91 -8.57 14.88
C LEU A 34 13.21 -10.02 15.27
N SER A 35 14.45 -10.28 15.66
CA SER A 35 14.89 -11.57 16.23
C SER A 35 14.56 -12.79 15.35
N GLY A 36 14.71 -12.66 14.03
CA GLY A 36 14.41 -13.67 13.03
C GLY A 36 12.92 -13.92 12.80
N LYS A 37 12.02 -13.21 13.48
CA LYS A 37 10.57 -13.38 13.31
C LYS A 37 10.05 -12.52 12.17
N GLU A 38 9.11 -13.09 11.41
CA GLU A 38 8.38 -12.36 10.38
C GLU A 38 7.37 -11.40 11.01
N SER A 39 7.12 -10.29 10.33
CA SER A 39 6.12 -9.30 10.74
C SER A 39 5.05 -9.19 9.66
N PRO A 40 3.77 -9.46 9.98
CA PRO A 40 2.71 -9.40 8.99
C PRO A 40 2.50 -7.98 8.49
N THR A 41 2.46 -7.80 7.17
CA THR A 41 2.06 -6.52 6.56
C THR A 41 0.54 -6.43 6.44
N THR A 42 -0.09 -7.55 6.08
CA THR A 42 -1.55 -7.69 5.91
C THR A 42 -1.99 -9.02 6.51
N SER A 43 -3.25 -9.13 6.96
CA SER A 43 -3.80 -10.40 7.48
C SER A 43 -4.24 -11.38 6.38
N GLY A 44 -4.41 -10.89 5.15
CA GLY A 44 -4.85 -11.67 3.98
C GLY A 44 -5.11 -10.78 2.77
N ILE A 45 -5.76 -11.32 1.75
CA ILE A 45 -6.29 -10.56 0.61
C ILE A 45 -7.51 -9.75 1.09
N HIS A 46 -7.48 -8.43 0.97
CA HIS A 46 -8.50 -7.55 1.55
C HIS A 46 -8.71 -6.25 0.76
N GLN A 47 -9.71 -5.50 1.19
CA GLN A 47 -9.99 -4.10 0.83
C GLN A 47 -9.98 -3.28 2.13
N ASP A 48 -9.60 -2.01 2.07
CA ASP A 48 -9.61 -1.12 3.25
C ASP A 48 -10.94 -0.35 3.39
N GLY A 49 -11.84 -0.46 2.40
CA GLY A 49 -13.11 0.27 2.38
C GLY A 49 -12.95 1.72 1.91
N GLN A 50 -11.88 2.00 1.16
CA GLN A 50 -11.60 3.30 0.56
C GLN A 50 -12.06 3.31 -0.91
N GLU A 51 -12.09 4.49 -1.53
CA GLU A 51 -12.29 4.59 -2.99
C GLU A 51 -10.98 4.27 -3.71
N TRP A 52 -9.90 4.90 -3.24
CA TRP A 52 -8.58 4.79 -3.83
C TRP A 52 -7.51 4.73 -2.74
N ILE A 53 -6.50 3.90 -2.97
CA ILE A 53 -5.32 3.79 -2.12
C ILE A 53 -4.09 4.02 -2.98
N PHE A 54 -3.24 4.94 -2.57
CA PHE A 54 -1.88 5.07 -3.08
C PHE A 54 -0.91 4.58 -2.01
N MET A 55 -0.19 3.51 -2.30
CA MET A 55 0.90 3.01 -1.48
C MET A 55 2.22 3.50 -2.06
N HIS A 56 2.93 4.35 -1.34
CA HIS A 56 4.25 4.87 -1.72
C HIS A 56 5.34 4.17 -0.89
N PHE A 57 6.24 3.47 -1.57
CA PHE A 57 7.43 2.93 -0.92
C PHE A 57 8.38 4.06 -0.53
N ILE A 58 8.83 4.08 0.73
CA ILE A 58 9.79 5.07 1.21
C ILE A 58 11.18 4.43 1.28
N GLN A 59 11.34 3.37 2.05
CA GLN A 59 12.63 2.68 2.15
C GLN A 59 12.46 1.29 2.76
N GLY A 60 13.45 0.45 2.51
CA GLY A 60 13.60 -0.85 3.16
C GLY A 60 15.04 -1.02 3.62
N ASN A 61 15.22 -1.64 4.78
CA ASN A 61 16.54 -1.95 5.31
C ASN A 61 16.58 -3.40 5.78
N ASN A 62 17.55 -4.19 5.31
CA ASN A 62 17.77 -5.57 5.74
C ASN A 62 16.51 -6.46 5.63
N ILE A 63 15.65 -6.20 4.64
CA ILE A 63 14.43 -6.97 4.40
C ILE A 63 14.57 -7.82 3.14
N ALA A 64 14.06 -9.05 3.19
CA ALA A 64 13.79 -9.80 1.97
C ALA A 64 12.71 -9.05 1.16
N PRO A 65 12.59 -9.29 -0.16
CA PRO A 65 11.55 -8.66 -0.98
C PRO A 65 10.16 -8.84 -0.36
N VAL A 66 9.46 -7.72 -0.13
CA VAL A 66 8.06 -7.71 0.29
C VAL A 66 7.22 -7.62 -0.96
N ILE A 67 6.48 -8.69 -1.25
CA ILE A 67 5.70 -8.84 -2.46
C ILE A 67 4.32 -8.22 -2.22
N SER A 68 4.01 -7.17 -2.97
CA SER A 68 2.67 -6.60 -3.09
C SER A 68 1.91 -7.28 -4.21
N GLU A 69 0.66 -7.61 -3.94
CA GLU A 69 -0.23 -8.27 -4.89
C GLU A 69 -1.57 -7.54 -5.02
N VAL A 70 -2.13 -7.60 -6.23
CA VAL A 70 -3.46 -7.07 -6.55
C VAL A 70 -4.30 -8.17 -7.18
N HIS A 71 -5.53 -8.31 -6.70
CA HIS A 71 -6.44 -9.42 -6.98
C HIS A 71 -7.82 -8.93 -7.41
N VAL A 72 -8.53 -9.76 -8.19
CA VAL A 72 -9.92 -9.48 -8.62
C VAL A 72 -10.94 -9.87 -7.55
N SER A 73 -10.63 -10.86 -6.71
CA SER A 73 -11.47 -11.31 -5.60
C SER A 73 -10.63 -11.56 -4.34
N SER A 74 -11.30 -11.86 -3.23
CA SER A 74 -10.65 -12.26 -1.97
C SER A 74 -10.12 -13.70 -1.97
N ASP A 75 -10.28 -14.44 -3.07
CA ASP A 75 -9.86 -15.83 -3.18
C ASP A 75 -8.38 -15.93 -3.56
N GLU A 76 -7.76 -17.07 -3.31
CA GLU A 76 -6.35 -17.35 -3.64
C GLU A 76 -6.10 -17.63 -5.14
N ALA A 77 -6.85 -16.95 -6.03
CA ALA A 77 -6.59 -16.97 -7.46
C ALA A 77 -5.26 -16.26 -7.78
N PRO A 78 -4.63 -16.53 -8.94
CA PRO A 78 -3.44 -15.81 -9.35
C PRO A 78 -3.68 -14.28 -9.39
N PRO A 79 -2.76 -13.46 -8.86
CA PRO A 79 -2.92 -12.02 -8.84
C PRO A 79 -2.83 -11.41 -10.25
N LEU A 80 -3.51 -10.27 -10.44
CA LEU A 80 -3.34 -9.42 -11.63
C LEU A 80 -1.95 -8.77 -11.68
N LEU A 81 -1.41 -8.46 -10.51
CA LEU A 81 -0.09 -7.87 -10.34
C LEU A 81 0.58 -8.51 -9.14
N GLN A 82 1.85 -8.87 -9.31
CA GLN A 82 2.73 -9.31 -8.22
C GLN A 82 4.07 -8.60 -8.40
N THR A 83 4.46 -7.77 -7.43
CA THR A 83 5.69 -6.98 -7.53
C THR A 83 6.32 -6.69 -6.18
N ALA A 84 7.63 -6.50 -6.15
CA ALA A 84 8.33 -5.97 -4.99
C ALA A 84 8.61 -4.48 -5.23
N MET A 85 8.07 -3.61 -4.38
CA MET A 85 8.39 -2.19 -4.43
C MET A 85 9.75 -1.93 -3.75
N THR A 86 10.71 -1.38 -4.48
CA THR A 86 12.11 -1.22 -4.03
C THR A 86 12.68 0.17 -4.23
N GLN A 87 12.07 1.00 -5.09
CA GLN A 87 12.58 2.34 -5.38
C GLN A 87 11.83 3.40 -4.56
N PHE A 88 12.54 4.44 -4.11
CA PHE A 88 11.91 5.56 -3.40
C PHE A 88 10.77 6.17 -4.23
N LEU A 89 9.60 6.30 -3.62
CA LEU A 89 8.33 6.72 -4.23
C LEU A 89 7.83 5.84 -5.38
N GLU A 90 8.35 4.63 -5.54
CA GLU A 90 7.62 3.60 -6.29
C GLU A 90 6.23 3.46 -5.68
N THR A 91 5.21 3.47 -6.53
CA THR A 91 3.83 3.68 -6.11
C THR A 91 2.92 2.64 -6.72
N LEU A 92 2.08 2.03 -5.88
CA LEU A 92 0.93 1.24 -6.30
C LEU A 92 -0.34 2.04 -6.03
N ALA A 93 -1.14 2.30 -7.06
CA ALA A 93 -2.43 2.97 -6.97
C ALA A 93 -3.54 1.95 -7.26
N ILE A 94 -4.46 1.77 -6.31
CA ILE A 94 -5.50 0.75 -6.34
C ILE A 94 -6.87 1.40 -6.24
N ASP A 95 -7.79 0.98 -7.12
CA ASP A 95 -9.23 1.17 -6.94
C ASP A 95 -9.71 0.15 -5.90
N ASP A 96 -9.77 0.59 -4.64
CA ASP A 96 -10.02 -0.28 -3.49
C ASP A 96 -11.48 -0.76 -3.41
N LYS A 97 -12.39 -0.18 -4.22
CA LYS A 97 -13.75 -0.70 -4.35
C LYS A 97 -13.84 -1.94 -5.24
N GLN A 98 -12.96 -2.04 -6.23
CA GLN A 98 -13.03 -3.09 -7.24
C GLN A 98 -11.97 -4.18 -7.07
N LEU A 99 -10.84 -3.84 -6.45
CA LEU A 99 -9.69 -4.73 -6.38
C LEU A 99 -9.34 -5.01 -4.92
N TYR A 100 -8.83 -6.21 -4.71
CA TYR A 100 -8.29 -6.64 -3.43
C TYR A 100 -6.77 -6.59 -3.48
N HIS A 101 -6.14 -6.49 -2.33
CA HIS A 101 -4.69 -6.44 -2.26
C HIS A 101 -4.14 -7.16 -1.03
N ARG A 102 -2.87 -7.56 -1.12
CA ARG A 102 -2.11 -8.13 -0.01
C ARG A 102 -0.65 -7.72 -0.12
N ALA A 103 0.07 -7.77 1.00
CA ALA A 103 1.52 -7.71 0.99
C ALA A 103 2.09 -8.85 1.82
N SER A 104 3.12 -9.51 1.31
CA SER A 104 3.81 -10.57 2.05
C SER A 104 4.41 -10.02 3.35
N ASN A 105 4.74 -10.92 4.27
CA ASN A 105 5.37 -10.53 5.53
C ASN A 105 6.72 -9.86 5.30
N VAL A 106 7.07 -8.94 6.20
CA VAL A 106 8.43 -8.42 6.32
C VAL A 106 9.30 -9.47 7.00
N ARG A 107 10.42 -9.82 6.37
CA ARG A 107 11.38 -10.84 6.85
C ARG A 107 12.78 -10.26 6.83
N GLN A 108 13.59 -10.57 7.86
CA GLN A 108 14.98 -10.14 7.91
C GLN A 108 15.82 -10.94 6.91
N ILE A 109 16.76 -10.28 6.21
CA ILE A 109 17.82 -10.99 5.47
C ILE A 109 18.87 -11.48 6.47
N SER A 110 19.34 -10.59 7.35
CA SER A 110 20.25 -10.90 8.46
C SER A 110 19.54 -10.77 9.80
N PRO A 111 19.52 -11.82 10.65
CA PRO A 111 18.80 -11.78 11.93
C PRO A 111 19.48 -10.89 12.99
N THR A 112 20.74 -10.50 12.77
CA THR A 112 21.55 -9.74 13.75
C THR A 112 21.44 -8.22 13.60
N SER A 113 20.68 -7.72 12.62
CA SER A 113 20.55 -6.29 12.33
C SER A 113 19.08 -5.89 12.22
N GLU A 114 18.74 -4.64 12.54
CA GLU A 114 17.38 -4.14 12.42
C GLU A 114 16.86 -4.31 11.00
N ALA A 115 15.62 -4.79 10.84
CA ALA A 115 14.95 -4.87 9.55
C ALA A 115 13.63 -4.13 9.56
N PHE A 116 13.39 -3.33 8.53
CA PHE A 116 12.16 -2.58 8.41
C PHE A 116 11.78 -2.23 6.96
N ARG A 117 10.49 -1.96 6.77
CA ARG A 117 9.91 -1.38 5.56
C ARG A 117 9.07 -0.17 5.93
N ASP A 118 9.36 0.96 5.29
CA ASP A 118 8.64 2.22 5.45
C ASP A 118 7.73 2.46 4.25
N LEU A 119 6.50 2.86 4.56
CA LEU A 119 5.46 3.20 3.60
C LEU A 119 4.80 4.53 3.96
N LEU A 120 4.32 5.20 2.93
CA LEU A 120 3.36 6.28 3.03
C LEU A 120 2.12 5.88 2.23
N LEU A 121 0.99 5.74 2.90
CA LEU A 121 -0.31 5.54 2.27
C LEU A 121 -1.06 6.87 2.19
N VAL A 122 -1.64 7.15 1.03
CA VAL A 122 -2.60 8.24 0.83
C VAL A 122 -3.88 7.61 0.30
N THR A 123 -4.95 7.72 1.07
CA THR A 123 -6.23 7.13 0.71
C THR A 123 -7.29 8.20 0.49
N PHE A 124 -8.25 7.90 -0.36
CA PHE A 124 -9.37 8.77 -0.68
C PHE A 124 -10.65 8.04 -0.34
N ARG A 125 -11.52 8.66 0.44
CA ARG A 125 -12.85 8.13 0.75
C ARG A 125 -13.91 9.18 0.44
N GLN A 126 -14.90 8.81 -0.35
CA GLN A 126 -16.05 9.66 -0.61
C GLN A 126 -16.89 9.76 0.66
N SER A 127 -17.20 10.98 1.09
CA SER A 127 -18.17 11.18 2.16
C SER A 127 -19.58 11.03 1.60
N PRO A 128 -20.50 10.34 2.32
CA PRO A 128 -21.93 10.45 2.00
C PRO A 128 -22.35 11.92 2.04
N GLU A 129 -23.29 12.31 1.17
CA GLU A 129 -24.01 13.58 1.30
C GLU A 129 -24.87 13.62 2.56
#